data_AF-A0A4Z2CIT1-F1
#
_entry.id   AF-A0A4Z2CIT1-F1
#
_cell.length_a   1.000
_cell.length_b   1.000
_cell.length_c   1.000
_cell.angle_alpha   90.00
_cell.angle_beta   90.00
_cell.angle_gamma   90.00
#
_symmetry.space_group_name_H-M   'P 1'
#
loop_
_entity.id
_entity.type
_entity.pdbx_description
1 polymer ?
#
loop_
_entity_poly.entity_id
_entity_poly.type
_entity_poly.pdbx_seq_one_letter_code
_entity_poly.pdbx_strand_id
1 'polypeptide(L)'
;MTTWAILAADGFSLLMTDSVDILNRSCHADVRIMYRQRFFSENSPKLVQGFNAARQEKKPNYLKALSNIVEKLPKQVQVTELPALLSLLLEALSCPDQGVQLSTLSCLQPVLVDPPPALIQQLEALFSRLLALTSSPSMNMRIASLRCIKTISHFPVHEVLPFRARVLRALARPLDDRKRLVRREAVQARAEWYVVEKSQRLTVTVLCSNDPVLFAL
;
A
#
# COMPACT_ATOMS: atom_id res chain seq x y z
N MET A 1 -6.25 6.98 -29.39
CA MET A 1 -6.13 8.11 -28.43
C MET A 1 -5.69 7.66 -27.03
N THR A 2 -5.99 6.45 -26.58
CA THR A 2 -5.55 5.90 -25.27
C THR A 2 -4.04 5.75 -25.12
N THR A 3 -3.32 5.43 -26.20
CA THR A 3 -1.85 5.27 -26.20
C THR A 3 -1.09 6.52 -25.76
N TRP A 4 -1.50 7.71 -26.18
CA TRP A 4 -0.83 8.97 -25.80
C TRP A 4 -0.97 9.27 -24.30
N ALA A 5 -2.12 8.94 -23.69
CA ALA A 5 -2.32 9.14 -22.26
C ALA A 5 -1.47 8.18 -21.42
N ILE A 6 -1.31 6.94 -21.88
CA ILE A 6 -0.44 5.95 -21.24
C ILE A 6 1.03 6.38 -21.36
N LEU A 7 1.46 6.81 -22.55
CA LEU A 7 2.81 7.35 -22.78
C LEU A 7 3.08 8.60 -21.92
N ALA A 8 2.09 9.49 -21.78
CA ALA A 8 2.21 10.64 -20.89
C ALA A 8 2.41 10.21 -19.43
N ALA A 9 1.68 9.19 -18.97
CA ALA A 9 1.86 8.63 -17.64
C ALA A 9 3.24 7.98 -17.44
N ASP A 10 3.77 7.30 -18.46
CA ASP A 10 5.13 6.74 -18.45
C ASP A 10 6.21 7.83 -18.45
N GLY A 11 5.94 8.98 -19.07
CA GLY A 11 6.80 10.16 -19.00
C GLY A 11 7.08 10.64 -17.58
N PHE A 12 6.12 10.50 -16.65
CA PHE A 12 6.35 10.82 -15.24
C PHE A 12 7.40 9.90 -14.60
N SER A 13 7.45 8.62 -14.99
CA SER A 13 8.49 7.69 -14.52
C SER A 13 9.87 8.10 -15.03
N LEU A 14 9.94 8.50 -16.31
CA LEU A 14 11.17 9.00 -16.92
C LEU A 14 11.68 10.26 -16.22
N LEU A 15 10.81 11.25 -15.97
CA LEU A 15 11.17 12.49 -15.27
C LEU A 15 11.67 12.25 -13.84
N MET A 16 11.18 11.20 -13.18
CA MET A 16 11.52 10.89 -11.79
C MET A 16 12.73 9.96 -11.65
N THR A 17 13.29 9.47 -12.75
CA THR A 17 14.43 8.54 -12.79
C THR A 17 15.70 9.26 -13.25
N ASP A 18 16.82 9.01 -12.57
CA ASP A 18 18.10 9.57 -13.01
C ASP A 18 18.60 8.85 -14.28
N SER A 19 19.12 9.60 -15.24
CA SER A 19 19.70 9.05 -16.47
C SER A 19 21.22 8.95 -16.38
N VAL A 20 21.78 7.83 -16.83
CA VAL A 20 23.24 7.61 -16.86
C VAL A 20 23.89 8.27 -18.06
N ASP A 21 23.14 8.47 -19.15
CA ASP A 21 23.70 8.93 -20.43
C ASP A 21 23.64 10.45 -20.58
N ILE A 22 22.64 11.10 -19.96
CA ILE A 22 22.38 12.54 -20.14
C ILE A 22 21.98 13.22 -18.83
N LEU A 23 22.19 14.54 -18.76
CA LEU A 23 21.71 15.43 -17.68
C LEU A 23 22.01 14.93 -16.26
N ASN A 24 23.22 14.41 -16.06
CA ASN A 24 23.70 13.95 -14.77
C ASN A 24 24.98 14.70 -14.33
N ARG A 25 25.39 14.45 -13.09
CA ARG A 25 26.56 15.13 -12.51
C ARG A 25 27.86 14.82 -13.24
N SER A 26 27.99 13.64 -13.86
CA SER A 26 29.16 13.28 -14.68
C SER A 26 29.25 14.07 -15.98
N CYS A 27 28.12 14.54 -16.53
CA CYS A 27 28.11 15.44 -17.68
C CYS A 27 28.05 16.93 -17.26
N HIS A 28 28.48 17.26 -16.03
CA HIS A 28 28.49 18.61 -15.47
C HIS A 28 27.10 19.31 -15.43
N ALA A 29 26.01 18.54 -15.42
CA ALA A 29 24.68 19.12 -15.25
C ALA A 29 24.44 19.52 -13.79
N ASP A 30 23.81 20.69 -13.58
CA ASP A 30 23.37 21.14 -12.26
C ASP A 30 22.07 20.42 -11.86
N VAL A 31 22.17 19.47 -10.93
CA VAL A 31 21.04 18.65 -10.46
C VAL A 31 20.79 18.88 -8.98
N ARG A 32 19.64 19.48 -8.67
CA ARG A 32 19.17 19.72 -7.30
C ARG A 32 18.64 18.43 -6.68
N ILE A 33 19.12 18.09 -5.47
CA ILE A 33 18.82 16.82 -4.79
C ILE A 33 17.31 16.65 -4.50
N MET A 34 16.63 17.72 -4.10
CA MET A 34 15.22 17.70 -3.67
C MET A 34 14.22 17.80 -4.83
N TYR A 35 14.66 17.67 -6.09
CA TYR A 35 13.79 17.87 -7.25
C TYR A 35 12.56 16.95 -7.23
N ARG A 36 12.70 15.70 -6.75
CA ARG A 36 11.60 14.73 -6.65
C ARG A 36 10.51 15.18 -5.67
N GLN A 37 10.90 15.72 -4.51
CA GLN A 37 9.96 16.26 -3.52
C GLN A 37 9.20 17.46 -4.08
N ARG A 38 9.94 18.40 -4.68
CA ARG A 38 9.35 19.59 -5.32
C ARG A 38 8.41 19.21 -6.47
N PHE A 39 8.82 18.25 -7.30
CA PHE A 39 8.02 17.77 -8.41
C PHE A 39 6.71 17.15 -7.93
N PHE A 40 6.75 16.34 -6.86
CA PHE A 40 5.55 15.79 -6.24
C PHE A 40 4.65 16.91 -5.70
N SER A 41 5.18 17.85 -4.90
CA SER A 41 4.37 18.91 -4.29
C SER A 41 3.68 19.80 -5.33
N GLU A 42 4.35 20.09 -6.45
CA GLU A 42 3.81 20.96 -7.51
C GLU A 42 2.81 20.25 -8.45
N ASN A 43 2.94 18.94 -8.65
CA ASN A 43 2.17 18.21 -9.68
C ASN A 43 1.09 17.29 -9.11
N SER A 44 1.26 16.73 -7.91
CA SER A 44 0.27 15.83 -7.31
C SER A 44 -1.11 16.47 -7.15
N PRO A 45 -1.25 17.73 -6.67
CA PRO A 45 -2.57 18.38 -6.58
C PRO A 45 -3.27 18.50 -7.95
N LYS A 46 -2.52 18.79 -9.02
CA LYS A 46 -3.04 18.91 -10.39
C LYS A 46 -3.50 17.55 -10.92
N LEU A 47 -2.74 16.48 -10.64
CA LEU A 47 -3.09 15.12 -11.02
C LEU A 47 -4.34 14.63 -10.26
N VAL A 48 -4.46 14.95 -8.97
CA VAL A 48 -5.65 14.63 -8.17
C VAL A 48 -6.87 15.38 -8.70
N GLN A 49 -6.74 16.67 -8.99
CA GLN A 49 -7.81 17.46 -9.61
C GLN A 49 -8.22 16.87 -10.98
N GLY A 50 -7.24 16.56 -11.83
CA GLY A 50 -7.47 15.95 -13.13
C GLY A 50 -8.14 14.58 -13.04
N PHE A 51 -7.77 13.76 -12.05
CA PHE A 51 -8.40 12.48 -11.77
C PHE A 51 -9.88 12.65 -11.38
N ASN A 52 -10.18 13.59 -10.47
CA ASN A 52 -11.54 13.85 -10.00
C ASN A 52 -12.46 14.39 -11.11
N ALA A 53 -11.91 15.19 -12.03
CA ALA A 53 -12.65 15.75 -13.16
C ALA A 53 -12.72 14.82 -14.39
N ALA A 54 -11.93 13.74 -14.43
CA ALA A 54 -11.82 12.87 -15.59
C ALA A 54 -12.96 11.84 -15.69
N ARG A 55 -13.29 11.48 -16.93
CA ARG A 55 -14.13 10.31 -17.23
C ARG A 55 -13.44 9.01 -16.79
N GLN A 56 -14.24 7.98 -16.50
CA GLN A 56 -13.78 6.69 -15.96
C GLN A 56 -12.65 6.05 -16.79
N GLU A 57 -12.69 6.19 -18.12
CA GLU A 57 -11.68 5.65 -19.03
C GLU A 57 -10.29 6.30 -18.89
N LYS A 58 -10.23 7.56 -18.44
CA LYS A 58 -8.98 8.32 -18.33
C LYS A 58 -8.38 8.29 -16.94
N LYS A 59 -9.18 7.99 -15.92
CA LYS A 59 -8.77 7.86 -14.51
C LYS A 59 -7.55 6.94 -14.29
N PRO A 60 -7.43 5.76 -14.93
CA PRO A 60 -6.25 4.89 -14.77
C PRO A 60 -4.93 5.58 -15.12
N ASN A 61 -4.93 6.48 -16.11
CA ASN A 61 -3.71 7.17 -16.54
C ASN A 61 -3.20 8.15 -15.48
N TYR A 62 -4.10 8.86 -14.79
CA TYR A 62 -3.74 9.74 -13.67
C TYR A 62 -3.18 8.95 -12.49
N LEU A 63 -3.79 7.79 -12.20
CA LEU A 63 -3.30 6.90 -11.15
C LEU A 63 -1.94 6.31 -11.49
N LYS A 64 -1.72 5.93 -12.76
CA LYS A 64 -0.41 5.47 -13.25
C LYS A 64 0.65 6.56 -13.09
N ALA A 65 0.34 7.79 -13.49
CA ALA A 65 1.23 8.95 -13.33
C ALA A 65 1.58 9.19 -11.85
N LEU A 66 0.57 9.26 -10.97
CA LEU A 66 0.78 9.42 -9.52
C LEU A 66 1.61 8.28 -8.94
N SER A 67 1.33 7.05 -9.32
CA SER A 67 2.08 5.89 -8.83
C SER A 67 3.54 5.92 -9.27
N ASN A 68 3.82 6.34 -10.50
CA ASN A 68 5.18 6.51 -11.01
C ASN A 68 5.96 7.60 -10.25
N ILE A 69 5.29 8.67 -9.81
CA ILE A 69 5.91 9.71 -8.98
C ILE A 69 6.21 9.15 -7.58
N VAL A 70 5.22 8.57 -6.92
CA VAL A 70 5.33 8.08 -5.54
C VAL A 70 6.41 7.02 -5.40
N GLU A 71 6.49 6.07 -6.33
CA GLU A 71 7.46 4.98 -6.29
C GLU A 71 8.92 5.50 -6.26
N LYS A 72 9.18 6.65 -6.86
CA LYS A 72 10.52 7.26 -6.93
C LYS A 72 10.82 8.23 -5.79
N LEU A 73 9.86 8.52 -4.91
CA LEU A 73 10.10 9.35 -3.75
C LEU A 73 10.91 8.60 -2.68
N PRO A 74 11.78 9.29 -1.92
CA PRO A 74 12.38 8.71 -0.72
C PRO A 74 11.30 8.22 0.24
N LYS A 75 11.51 7.05 0.89
CA LYS A 75 10.53 6.43 1.79
C LYS A 75 9.98 7.38 2.86
N GLN A 76 10.85 8.23 3.42
CA GLN A 76 10.45 9.20 4.44
C GLN A 76 9.42 10.22 3.92
N VAL A 77 9.55 10.64 2.67
CA VAL A 77 8.62 11.56 2.01
C VAL A 77 7.32 10.84 1.65
N GLN A 78 7.39 9.56 1.25
CA GLN A 78 6.21 8.76 1.00
C GLN A 78 5.31 8.69 2.24
N VAL A 79 5.89 8.48 3.43
CA VAL A 79 5.12 8.40 4.69
C VAL A 79 4.42 9.72 5.01
N THR A 80 5.05 10.87 4.77
CA THR A 80 4.45 12.19 5.07
C THR A 80 3.38 12.60 4.07
N GLU A 81 3.55 12.27 2.79
CA GLU A 81 2.72 12.78 1.71
C GLU A 81 1.59 11.82 1.26
N LEU A 82 1.79 10.50 1.39
CA LEU A 82 0.78 9.51 0.98
C LEU A 82 -0.56 9.56 1.73
N PRO A 83 -0.65 9.99 3.02
CA PRO A 83 -1.94 10.09 3.69
C PRO A 83 -2.94 10.97 2.93
N ALA A 84 -2.49 12.04 2.28
CA ALA A 84 -3.34 12.93 1.48
C ALA A 84 -3.85 12.28 0.18
N LEU A 85 -3.19 11.20 -0.28
CA LEU A 85 -3.53 10.47 -1.51
C LEU A 85 -4.24 9.14 -1.23
N LEU A 86 -4.47 8.78 0.03
CA LEU A 86 -4.92 7.44 0.41
C LEU A 86 -6.22 7.02 -0.30
N SER A 87 -7.24 7.89 -0.35
CA SER A 87 -8.50 7.60 -1.04
C SER A 87 -8.29 7.30 -2.53
N LEU A 88 -7.37 8.01 -3.19
CA LEU A 88 -7.00 7.73 -4.59
C LEU A 88 -6.27 6.39 -4.72
N LEU A 89 -5.35 6.07 -3.81
CA LEU A 89 -4.64 4.78 -3.82
C LEU A 89 -5.61 3.62 -3.63
N LEU A 90 -6.60 3.75 -2.75
CA LEU A 90 -7.64 2.74 -2.60
C LEU A 90 -8.44 2.58 -3.89
N GLU A 91 -8.83 3.67 -4.57
CA GLU A 91 -9.49 3.59 -5.88
C GLU A 91 -8.60 2.91 -6.93
N ALA A 92 -7.29 3.17 -6.89
CA ALA A 92 -6.31 2.55 -7.77
C ALA A 92 -6.18 1.03 -7.60
N LEU A 93 -6.33 0.51 -6.39
CA LEU A 93 -6.38 -0.94 -6.15
C LEU A 93 -7.58 -1.62 -6.82
N SER A 94 -8.66 -0.88 -7.08
CA SER A 94 -9.84 -1.39 -7.78
C SER A 94 -9.86 -1.10 -9.28
N CYS A 95 -8.84 -0.43 -9.80
CA CYS A 95 -8.66 -0.23 -11.23
C CYS A 95 -8.37 -1.58 -11.92
N PRO A 96 -8.90 -1.85 -13.13
CA PRO A 96 -8.59 -3.08 -13.88
C PRO A 96 -7.14 -3.14 -14.39
N ASP A 97 -6.39 -2.03 -14.35
CA ASP A 97 -5.00 -1.98 -14.78
C ASP A 97 -4.07 -2.63 -13.74
N GLN A 98 -3.51 -3.78 -14.10
CA GLN A 98 -2.63 -4.55 -13.21
C GLN A 98 -1.33 -3.83 -12.88
N GLY A 99 -0.82 -2.96 -13.77
CA GLY A 99 0.37 -2.17 -13.51
C GLY A 99 0.10 -1.14 -12.42
N VAL A 100 -1.01 -0.41 -12.55
CA VAL A 100 -1.47 0.56 -11.54
C VAL A 100 -1.69 -0.12 -10.19
N GLN A 101 -2.37 -1.26 -10.15
CA GLN A 101 -2.59 -2.02 -8.91
C GLN A 101 -1.27 -2.44 -8.25
N LEU A 102 -0.29 -2.92 -9.03
CA LEU A 102 0.96 -3.43 -8.49
C LEU A 102 1.84 -2.31 -7.94
N SER A 103 1.94 -1.20 -8.67
CA SER A 103 2.68 -0.02 -8.20
C SER A 103 1.99 0.60 -6.98
N THR A 104 0.66 0.61 -6.93
CA THR A 104 -0.10 1.05 -5.75
C THR A 104 0.18 0.17 -4.52
N LEU A 105 0.17 -1.16 -4.65
CA LEU A 105 0.53 -2.06 -3.55
C LEU A 105 1.96 -1.82 -3.07
N SER A 106 2.89 -1.60 -4.00
CA SER A 106 4.29 -1.32 -3.68
C SER A 106 4.46 -0.01 -2.91
N CYS A 107 3.66 1.02 -3.25
CA CYS A 107 3.62 2.30 -2.54
C CYS A 107 2.95 2.19 -1.16
N LEU A 108 1.94 1.33 -1.00
CA LEU A 108 1.28 1.12 0.29
C LEU A 108 2.17 0.38 1.28
N GLN A 109 2.98 -0.56 0.81
CA GLN A 109 3.78 -1.41 1.70
C GLN A 109 4.65 -0.66 2.74
N PRO A 110 5.40 0.42 2.40
CA PRO A 110 6.12 1.21 3.41
C PRO A 110 5.20 1.99 4.34
N VAL A 111 4.06 2.52 3.84
CA VAL A 111 3.08 3.26 4.67
C VAL A 111 2.43 2.37 5.71
N LEU A 112 2.24 1.08 5.40
CA LEU A 112 1.67 0.13 6.34
C LEU A 112 2.62 -0.18 7.52
N VAL A 113 3.91 0.17 7.46
CA VAL A 113 4.80 -0.05 8.60
C VAL A 113 4.52 0.96 9.73
N ASP A 114 4.18 2.20 9.36
CA ASP A 114 3.80 3.27 10.27
C ASP A 114 2.51 3.93 9.76
N PRO A 115 1.34 3.33 10.05
CA PRO A 115 0.10 3.70 9.39
C PRO A 115 -0.43 5.05 9.87
N PRO A 116 -0.76 5.98 8.97
CA PRO A 116 -1.40 7.24 9.35
C PRO A 116 -2.82 6.98 9.89
N PRO A 117 -3.37 7.82 10.79
CA PRO A 117 -4.72 7.66 11.32
C PRO A 117 -5.81 7.56 10.24
N ALA A 118 -5.64 8.29 9.13
CA ALA A 118 -6.54 8.23 7.97
C ALA A 118 -6.60 6.82 7.34
N LEU A 119 -5.51 6.06 7.38
CA LEU A 119 -5.47 4.68 6.89
C LEU A 119 -6.22 3.74 7.82
N ILE A 120 -6.06 3.93 9.13
CA ILE A 120 -6.76 3.16 10.16
C ILE A 120 -8.28 3.31 9.98
N GLN A 121 -8.76 4.54 9.75
CA GLN A 121 -10.18 4.83 9.47
C GLN A 121 -10.75 4.15 8.22
N GLN A 122 -9.90 3.77 7.26
CA GLN A 122 -10.28 3.13 5.99
C GLN A 122 -9.91 1.64 5.92
N LEU A 123 -9.58 1.00 7.04
CA LEU A 123 -9.13 -0.41 7.08
C LEU A 123 -10.09 -1.39 6.42
N GLU A 124 -11.40 -1.22 6.59
CA GLU A 124 -12.41 -2.10 5.98
C GLU A 124 -12.33 -2.09 4.45
N ALA A 125 -12.19 -0.89 3.86
CA ALA A 125 -12.06 -0.72 2.43
C ALA A 125 -10.72 -1.29 1.92
N LEU A 126 -9.64 -1.10 2.68
CA LEU A 126 -8.34 -1.64 2.36
C LEU A 126 -8.35 -3.18 2.39
N PHE A 127 -8.88 -3.81 3.44
CA PHE A 127 -8.98 -5.27 3.54
C PHE A 127 -9.78 -5.86 2.40
N SER A 128 -10.94 -5.29 2.08
CA SER A 128 -11.78 -5.78 0.99
C SER A 128 -11.04 -5.82 -0.33
N ARG A 129 -10.26 -4.78 -0.65
CA ARG A 129 -9.46 -4.69 -1.88
C ARG A 129 -8.26 -5.64 -1.85
N LEU A 130 -7.51 -5.69 -0.75
CA LEU A 130 -6.36 -6.58 -0.61
C LEU A 130 -6.77 -8.07 -0.72
N LEU A 131 -7.82 -8.47 0.00
CA LEU A 131 -8.29 -9.86 -0.02
C LEU A 131 -8.73 -10.28 -1.43
N ALA A 132 -9.39 -9.42 -2.20
CA ALA A 132 -9.72 -9.70 -3.60
C ALA A 132 -8.46 -9.97 -4.46
N LEU A 133 -7.39 -9.18 -4.25
CA LEU A 133 -6.13 -9.29 -5.00
C LEU A 133 -5.34 -10.58 -4.70
N THR A 134 -5.64 -11.28 -3.60
CA THR A 134 -5.03 -12.59 -3.30
C THR A 134 -5.42 -13.70 -4.28
N SER A 135 -6.47 -13.48 -5.08
CA SER A 135 -6.93 -14.39 -6.14
C SER A 135 -6.64 -13.85 -7.55
N SER A 136 -5.80 -12.81 -7.69
CA SER A 136 -5.43 -12.22 -8.98
C SER A 136 -4.71 -13.24 -9.89
N PRO A 137 -4.90 -13.18 -11.22
CA PRO A 137 -4.13 -14.01 -12.16
C PRO A 137 -2.62 -13.73 -12.08
N SER A 138 -2.22 -12.51 -11.73
CA SER A 138 -0.83 -12.13 -11.58
C SER A 138 -0.22 -12.70 -10.30
N MET A 139 0.89 -13.41 -10.43
CA MET A 139 1.65 -13.94 -9.30
C MET A 139 2.19 -12.82 -8.39
N ASN A 140 2.74 -11.76 -8.99
CA ASN A 140 3.31 -10.63 -8.26
C ASN A 140 2.24 -9.90 -7.44
N MET A 141 1.03 -9.76 -8.00
CA MET A 141 -0.10 -9.15 -7.31
C MET A 141 -0.51 -9.91 -6.06
N ARG A 142 -0.62 -11.24 -6.18
CA ARG A 142 -0.95 -12.12 -5.04
C ARG A 142 0.11 -12.01 -3.94
N ILE A 143 1.39 -12.05 -4.30
CA ILE A 143 2.51 -11.89 -3.37
C ILE A 143 2.45 -10.53 -2.67
N ALA A 144 2.30 -9.43 -3.42
CA ALA A 144 2.27 -8.08 -2.88
C ALA A 144 1.08 -7.87 -1.93
N SER A 145 -0.10 -8.37 -2.30
CA SER A 145 -1.28 -8.30 -1.45
C SER A 145 -1.11 -9.09 -0.14
N LEU A 146 -0.60 -10.33 -0.20
CA LEU A 146 -0.33 -11.14 0.99
C LEU A 146 0.67 -10.48 1.93
N ARG A 147 1.70 -9.82 1.38
CA ARG A 147 2.65 -9.03 2.18
C ARG A 147 1.97 -7.86 2.87
N CYS A 148 1.11 -7.11 2.19
CA CYS A 148 0.34 -6.02 2.80
C CYS A 148 -0.56 -6.55 3.93
N ILE A 149 -1.30 -7.64 3.69
CA ILE A 149 -2.15 -8.29 4.70
C ILE A 149 -1.32 -8.73 5.91
N LYS A 150 -0.13 -9.29 5.69
CA LYS A 150 0.80 -9.63 6.77
C LYS A 150 1.21 -8.39 7.55
N THR A 151 1.63 -7.32 6.89
CA THR A 151 2.06 -6.08 7.57
C THR A 151 0.95 -5.53 8.45
N ILE A 152 -0.30 -5.50 7.97
CA ILE A 152 -1.44 -4.98 8.73
C ILE A 152 -1.68 -5.74 10.04
N SER A 153 -1.31 -7.03 10.13
CA SER A 153 -1.48 -7.78 11.39
C SER A 153 -0.72 -7.21 12.59
N HIS A 154 0.26 -6.33 12.36
CA HIS A 154 1.04 -5.65 13.41
C HIS A 154 0.40 -4.33 13.90
N PHE A 155 -0.75 -3.93 13.36
CA PHE A 155 -1.47 -2.75 13.82
C PHE A 155 -2.01 -2.97 15.24
N PRO A 156 -2.43 -1.91 15.96
CA PRO A 156 -3.02 -2.06 17.28
C PRO A 156 -4.14 -3.12 17.29
N VAL A 157 -4.09 -4.05 18.24
CA VAL A 157 -4.93 -5.26 18.24
C VAL A 157 -6.42 -4.94 18.11
N HIS A 158 -6.88 -3.88 18.77
CA HIS A 158 -8.28 -3.46 18.73
C HIS A 158 -8.75 -3.04 17.33
N GLU A 159 -7.86 -2.51 16.49
CA GLU A 159 -8.15 -2.12 15.12
C GLU A 159 -8.29 -3.33 14.19
N VAL A 160 -7.47 -4.37 14.39
CA VAL A 160 -7.39 -5.52 13.45
C VAL A 160 -8.24 -6.71 13.85
N LEU A 161 -8.56 -6.86 15.13
CA LEU A 161 -9.32 -7.98 15.65
C LEU A 161 -10.68 -8.18 14.94
N PRO A 162 -11.48 -7.14 14.63
CA PRO A 162 -12.75 -7.30 13.94
C PRO A 162 -12.63 -8.01 12.58
N PHE A 163 -11.48 -7.86 11.90
CA PHE A 163 -11.25 -8.43 10.57
C PHE A 163 -10.69 -9.84 10.59
N ARG A 164 -10.17 -10.31 11.73
CA ARG A 164 -9.39 -11.55 11.84
C ARG A 164 -10.08 -12.76 11.26
N ALA A 165 -11.34 -13.03 11.63
CA ALA A 165 -12.06 -14.21 11.17
C ALA A 165 -12.22 -14.21 9.64
N ARG A 166 -12.51 -13.05 9.06
CA ARG A 166 -12.63 -12.88 7.60
C ARG A 166 -11.29 -13.07 6.89
N VAL A 167 -10.22 -12.48 7.43
CA VAL A 167 -8.88 -12.61 6.88
C VAL A 167 -8.40 -14.06 6.91
N LEU A 168 -8.51 -14.76 8.05
CA LEU A 168 -8.09 -16.16 8.16
C LEU A 168 -8.86 -17.09 7.20
N ARG A 169 -10.16 -16.84 7.01
CA ARG A 169 -10.98 -17.58 6.05
C ARG A 169 -10.51 -17.33 4.62
N ALA A 170 -10.29 -16.07 4.25
CA ALA A 170 -9.83 -15.70 2.92
C ALA A 170 -8.40 -16.21 2.62
N LEU A 171 -7.52 -16.23 3.62
CA LEU A 171 -6.16 -16.77 3.52
C LEU A 171 -6.10 -18.29 3.39
N ALA A 172 -7.22 -19.02 3.46
CA ALA A 172 -7.22 -20.45 3.18
C ALA A 172 -6.90 -20.76 1.72
N ARG A 173 -7.50 -20.04 0.78
CA ARG A 173 -7.33 -20.32 -0.65
C ARG A 173 -5.88 -20.13 -1.15
N PRO A 174 -5.15 -19.05 -0.77
CA PRO A 174 -3.76 -18.87 -1.19
C PRO A 174 -2.76 -19.88 -0.59
N LEU A 175 -3.15 -20.70 0.41
CA LEU A 175 -2.29 -21.79 0.89
C LEU A 175 -2.14 -22.91 -0.13
N ASP A 176 -3.17 -23.17 -0.93
CA ASP A 176 -3.18 -24.17 -2.00
C ASP A 176 -2.83 -23.57 -3.37
N ASP A 177 -2.15 -22.42 -3.36
CA ASP A 177 -1.78 -21.73 -4.58
C ASP A 177 -0.86 -22.58 -5.47
N ARG A 178 -1.04 -22.52 -6.79
CA ARG A 178 -0.21 -23.25 -7.76
C ARG A 178 1.29 -22.91 -7.66
N LYS A 179 1.64 -21.71 -7.18
CA LYS A 179 3.03 -21.21 -7.13
C LYS A 179 3.58 -21.26 -5.70
N ARG A 180 4.74 -21.92 -5.52
CA ARG A 180 5.41 -22.07 -4.21
C ARG A 180 5.66 -20.75 -3.48
N LEU A 181 6.07 -19.70 -4.20
CA LEU A 181 6.34 -18.39 -3.58
C LEU A 181 5.07 -17.75 -3.01
N VAL A 182 3.91 -17.93 -3.66
CA VAL A 182 2.63 -17.42 -3.14
C VAL A 182 2.24 -18.18 -1.87
N ARG A 183 2.35 -19.52 -1.88
CA ARG A 183 2.10 -20.35 -0.69
C ARG A 183 2.97 -19.94 0.50
N ARG A 184 4.26 -19.66 0.27
CA ARG A 184 5.18 -19.18 1.32
C ARG A 184 4.67 -17.89 1.97
N GLU A 185 4.29 -16.90 1.17
CA GLU A 185 3.77 -15.62 1.68
C GLU A 185 2.42 -15.81 2.38
N ALA A 186 1.56 -16.72 1.89
CA ALA A 186 0.28 -17.04 2.50
C ALA A 186 0.43 -17.71 3.87
N VAL A 187 1.39 -18.65 4.01
CA VAL A 187 1.71 -19.30 5.29
C VAL A 187 2.21 -18.26 6.29
N GLN A 188 3.13 -17.37 5.88
CA GLN A 188 3.62 -16.31 6.75
C GLN A 188 2.51 -15.35 7.19
N ALA A 189 1.71 -14.84 6.24
CA ALA A 189 0.60 -13.96 6.56
C ALA A 189 -0.38 -14.62 7.53
N ARG A 190 -0.79 -15.86 7.26
CA ARG A 190 -1.76 -16.56 8.10
C ARG A 190 -1.21 -16.83 9.50
N ALA A 191 0.08 -17.14 9.64
CA ALA A 191 0.72 -17.34 10.94
C ALA A 191 0.62 -16.08 11.82
N GLU A 192 0.97 -14.90 11.29
CA GLU A 192 0.87 -13.64 12.05
C GLU A 192 -0.58 -13.35 12.49
N TRP A 193 -1.55 -13.57 11.60
CA TRP A 193 -2.97 -13.38 11.89
C TRP A 193 -3.54 -14.34 12.94
N TYR A 194 -2.93 -15.52 13.13
CA TYR A 194 -3.30 -16.39 14.25
C TYR A 194 -2.87 -15.81 15.60
N VAL A 195 -1.74 -15.09 15.66
CA VAL A 195 -1.13 -14.57 16.89
C VAL A 195 -1.82 -13.31 17.41
N VAL A 196 -2.48 -12.53 16.54
CA VAL A 196 -3.22 -11.30 16.91
C VAL A 196 -4.11 -11.48 18.15
N GLU A 197 -4.79 -12.62 18.29
CA GLU A 197 -5.65 -12.93 19.44
C GLU A 197 -4.89 -13.20 20.75
N LYS A 198 -3.72 -13.84 20.66
CA LYS A 198 -2.91 -14.20 21.85
C LYS A 198 -2.36 -12.97 22.55
N SER A 199 -2.07 -11.92 21.78
CA SER A 199 -1.53 -10.67 22.31
C SER A 199 -2.53 -9.99 23.25
N GLN A 200 -3.83 -10.03 22.92
CA GLN A 200 -4.90 -9.48 23.77
C GLN A 200 -5.11 -10.26 25.07
N ARG A 201 -5.03 -11.60 25.03
CA ARG A 201 -5.14 -12.41 26.26
C ARG A 201 -4.01 -12.09 27.23
N LEU A 202 -2.79 -11.88 26.74
CA LEU A 202 -1.67 -11.44 27.57
C LEU A 202 -1.90 -10.05 28.15
N THR A 203 -2.41 -9.08 27.38
CA THR A 203 -2.70 -7.73 27.91
C THR A 203 -3.79 -7.74 28.98
N VAL A 204 -4.87 -8.49 28.78
CA VAL A 204 -5.94 -8.61 29.77
C VAL A 204 -5.46 -9.36 31.02
N THR A 205 -4.66 -10.42 30.87
CA THR A 205 -4.08 -11.12 32.03
C THR A 205 -3.11 -10.22 32.80
N VAL A 206 -2.29 -9.40 32.13
CA VAL A 206 -1.37 -8.45 32.79
C VAL A 206 -2.12 -7.31 33.48
N LEU A 207 -3.22 -6.82 32.91
CA LEU A 207 -4.07 -5.82 33.57
C LEU A 207 -4.79 -6.41 34.79
N CYS A 208 -5.38 -7.60 34.68
CA CYS A 208 -6.03 -8.27 35.82
C CYS A 208 -5.05 -8.74 36.92
N SER A 209 -3.75 -8.85 36.64
CA SER A 209 -2.74 -9.19 37.65
C SER A 209 -2.06 -7.96 38.30
N ASN A 210 -2.38 -6.74 37.82
CA ASN A 210 -1.89 -5.48 38.37
C ASN A 210 -3.00 -4.64 39.05
N ASP A 211 -4.19 -5.21 39.29
CA ASP A 211 -5.24 -4.59 40.11
C ASP A 211 -5.04 -4.94 41.61
N PRO A 212 -4.58 -4.02 42.48
CA PRO A 212 -4.44 -4.28 43.92
C PRO A 212 -5.79 -4.31 44.66
N VAL A 213 -6.93 -4.29 43.96
CA VAL A 213 -8.26 -4.08 44.57
C VAL A 213 -9.01 -5.41 44.82
N LEU A 214 -8.53 -6.55 44.32
CA LEU A 214 -9.22 -7.83 44.48
C LEU A 214 -8.85 -8.65 45.73
N PHE A 215 -7.98 -8.14 46.61
CA PHE A 215 -7.59 -8.79 47.88
C PHE A 215 -8.20 -8.16 49.13
N ALA A 216 -9.19 -7.27 48.97
CA ALA A 216 -9.94 -6.70 50.08
C ALA A 216 -11.44 -7.00 49.91
N LEU A 217 -11.82 -8.25 50.17
CA LEU A 217 -13.11 -8.67 50.74
C LEU A 217 -12.99 -10.15 51.18
#